data_AF-A0A2N5ZWZ5-F1
#
_entry.id   AF-A0A2N5ZWZ5-F1
#
_cell.length_a   1.000
_cell.length_b   1.000
_cell.length_c   1.000
_cell.angle_alpha   90.00
_cell.angle_beta   90.00
_cell.angle_gamma   90.00
#
_symmetry.space_group_name_H-M   'P 1'
#
loop_
_entity.id
_entity.type
_entity.pdbx_description
1 polymer ?
#
loop_
_entity_poly.entity_id
_entity_poly.type
_entity_poly.pdbx_seq_one_letter_code
_entity_poly.pdbx_strand_id
1 'polypeptide(L)'
;MMLMYASACSDDNDDLLPDETFEILYGDVLFLGELYRGDSTLIRRSIDSLLQAHGTDTTTFFATAETYAQDREKMQRLYSKTIERFEKLSGSNDSLQNTRDIGTHPEDY
;
A
#
# COMPACT_ATOMS: atom_id res chain seq x y z
N MET A 1 19.78 -48.94 -17.06
CA MET A 1 19.45 -47.62 -17.64
C MET A 1 18.59 -46.91 -16.61
N MET A 2 19.23 -46.11 -15.75
CA MET A 2 18.61 -45.50 -14.57
C MET A 2 18.11 -44.13 -14.99
N LEU A 3 16.79 -44.00 -15.18
CA LEU A 3 16.12 -42.73 -15.46
C LEU A 3 16.09 -41.92 -14.17
N MET A 4 17.10 -41.07 -13.97
CA MET A 4 17.03 -40.01 -12.99
C MET A 4 16.05 -38.96 -13.50
N TYR A 5 14.81 -39.02 -13.02
CA TYR A 5 13.94 -37.87 -12.98
C TYR A 5 14.55 -36.89 -11.98
N ALA A 6 15.25 -35.89 -12.48
CA ALA A 6 15.51 -34.69 -11.72
C ALA A 6 14.13 -34.05 -11.47
N SER A 7 13.58 -34.29 -10.27
CA SER A 7 12.55 -33.41 -9.73
C SER A 7 13.17 -32.01 -9.71
N ALA A 8 12.70 -31.18 -10.64
CA ALA A 8 12.79 -29.76 -10.52
C ALA A 8 12.28 -29.38 -9.13
N CYS A 9 13.16 -28.81 -8.30
CA CYS A 9 12.70 -27.91 -7.25
C CYS A 9 12.17 -26.67 -7.99
N SER A 10 10.90 -26.70 -8.37
CA SER A 10 10.16 -25.48 -8.66
C SER A 10 9.98 -24.78 -7.33
N ASP A 11 10.66 -23.64 -7.16
CA ASP A 11 10.42 -22.72 -6.06
C ASP A 11 9.02 -22.12 -6.27
N ASP A 12 8.03 -22.64 -5.55
CA ASP A 12 6.60 -22.29 -5.59
C ASP A 12 6.34 -20.88 -5.00
N ASN A 13 7.00 -19.85 -5.53
CA ASN A 13 6.79 -18.45 -5.12
C ASN A 13 6.29 -17.55 -6.27
N ASP A 14 6.01 -18.11 -7.46
CA ASP A 14 5.50 -17.34 -8.61
C ASP A 14 4.10 -16.74 -8.37
N ASP A 15 3.38 -17.18 -7.32
CA ASP A 15 2.04 -16.69 -6.96
C ASP A 15 2.06 -15.54 -5.92
N LEU A 16 3.23 -15.08 -5.47
CA LEU A 16 3.34 -13.96 -4.51
C LEU A 16 3.64 -12.63 -5.20
N LEU A 17 3.17 -11.54 -4.59
CA LEU A 17 3.50 -10.20 -5.06
C LEU A 17 4.97 -9.90 -4.78
N PRO A 18 5.68 -9.21 -5.71
CA PRO A 18 6.98 -8.66 -5.42
C PRO A 18 6.93 -7.74 -4.19
N ASP A 19 7.92 -7.84 -3.30
CA ASP A 19 7.97 -7.11 -2.02
C ASP A 19 7.67 -5.60 -2.19
N GLU A 20 8.25 -4.95 -3.21
CA GLU A 20 8.02 -3.53 -3.47
C GLU A 20 6.57 -3.22 -3.87
N THR A 21 5.98 -4.07 -4.72
CA THR A 21 4.57 -3.93 -5.14
C THR A 21 3.63 -4.15 -3.97
N PHE A 22 3.88 -5.16 -3.15
CA PHE A 22 3.09 -5.45 -1.97
C PHE A 22 3.12 -4.30 -0.95
N GLU A 23 4.31 -3.73 -0.69
CA GLU A 23 4.47 -2.62 0.25
C GLU A 23 3.69 -1.37 -0.17
N ILE A 24 3.65 -1.08 -1.47
CA ILE A 24 2.84 0.01 -2.02
C ILE A 24 1.36 -0.31 -1.84
N LEU A 25 0.91 -1.48 -2.32
CA LEU A 25 -0.50 -1.88 -2.26
C LEU A 25 -1.03 -1.94 -0.83
N TYR A 26 -0.25 -2.46 0.12
CA TYR A 26 -0.64 -2.54 1.53
C TYR A 26 -0.90 -1.15 2.12
N GLY A 27 -0.01 -0.19 1.83
CA GLY A 27 -0.19 1.20 2.26
C GLY A 27 -1.45 1.84 1.63
N ASP A 28 -1.71 1.59 0.35
CA ASP A 28 -2.90 2.11 -0.33
C ASP A 28 -4.19 1.50 0.20
N VAL A 29 -4.20 0.20 0.48
CA VAL A 29 -5.36 -0.49 1.09
C VAL A 29 -5.68 0.12 2.45
N LEU A 30 -4.67 0.38 3.29
CA LEU A 30 -4.88 1.03 4.58
C LEU A 30 -5.40 2.47 4.42
N PHE A 31 -4.85 3.23 3.47
CA PHE A 31 -5.30 4.58 3.19
C PHE A 31 -6.76 4.61 2.71
N LEU A 32 -7.16 3.71 1.81
CA LEU A 32 -8.55 3.59 1.34
C LEU A 32 -9.49 3.18 2.47
N GLY A 33 -9.06 2.28 3.36
CA GLY A 33 -9.81 1.89 4.55
C GLY A 33 -10.06 3.06 5.51
N GLU A 34 -9.09 3.97 5.64
CA GLU A 34 -9.23 5.20 6.41
C GLU A 34 -10.13 6.23 5.70
N LEU A 35 -9.90 6.47 4.42
CA LEU A 35 -10.61 7.47 3.62
C LEU A 35 -12.12 7.20 3.54
N TYR A 36 -12.50 5.93 3.40
CA TYR A 36 -13.89 5.51 3.27
C TYR A 36 -14.40 4.83 4.54
N ARG A 37 -13.81 5.15 5.70
CA ARG A 37 -14.22 4.59 6.99
C ARG A 37 -15.75 4.72 7.18
N GLY A 38 -16.41 3.58 7.34
CA GLY A 38 -17.86 3.50 7.54
C GLY A 38 -18.67 3.15 6.28
N ASP A 39 -18.06 3.19 5.09
CA ASP A 39 -18.68 2.70 3.84
C ASP A 39 -17.92 1.48 3.31
N SER A 40 -18.29 0.30 3.80
CA SER A 40 -17.68 -0.97 3.41
C SER A 40 -17.86 -1.31 1.93
N THR A 41 -18.91 -0.79 1.29
CA THR A 41 -19.16 -1.03 -0.14
C THR A 41 -18.16 -0.26 -0.98
N LEU A 42 -17.93 1.01 -0.63
CA LEU A 42 -16.95 1.86 -1.30
C LEU A 42 -15.53 1.36 -1.06
N ILE A 43 -15.18 1.00 0.20
CA ILE A 43 -13.88 0.38 0.52
C ILE A 43 -13.63 -0.83 -0.38
N ARG A 44 -14.58 -1.77 -0.45
CA ARG A 44 -14.42 -2.98 -1.26
C ARG A 44 -14.20 -2.66 -2.73
N ARG A 45 -15.03 -1.80 -3.33
CA ARG A 45 -14.90 -1.42 -4.74
C ARG A 45 -13.56 -0.74 -5.03
N SER A 46 -13.10 0.12 -4.14
CA SER A 46 -11.82 0.80 -4.28
C SER A 46 -10.63 -0.15 -4.17
N ILE A 47 -10.68 -1.12 -3.25
CA ILE A 47 -9.64 -2.16 -3.14
C ILE A 47 -9.66 -3.05 -4.39
N ASP A 48 -10.83 -3.52 -4.83
CA ASP A 48 -10.95 -4.37 -6.02
C ASP A 48 -10.38 -3.66 -7.26
N SER A 49 -10.70 -2.36 -7.43
CA SER A 49 -10.17 -1.56 -8.53
C SER A 49 -8.66 -1.32 -8.42
N LEU A 50 -8.13 -1.11 -7.21
CA LEU A 50 -6.70 -0.93 -6.97
C LEU A 50 -5.94 -2.19 -7.36
N LEU A 51 -6.37 -3.35 -6.86
CA LEU A 51 -5.72 -4.62 -7.14
C LEU A 51 -5.77 -4.95 -8.64
N GLN A 52 -6.92 -4.72 -9.28
CA GLN A 52 -7.06 -4.91 -10.72
C GLN A 52 -6.11 -4.01 -11.53
N ALA A 53 -5.92 -2.74 -11.13
CA ALA A 53 -5.01 -1.81 -11.79
C ALA A 53 -3.54 -2.27 -11.71
N HIS A 54 -3.20 -3.04 -10.67
CA HIS A 54 -1.88 -3.63 -10.47
C HIS A 54 -1.76 -5.06 -11.03
N GLY A 55 -2.79 -5.57 -11.73
CA GLY A 55 -2.76 -6.91 -12.31
C GLY A 55 -2.74 -8.02 -11.28
N THR A 56 -3.26 -7.77 -10.07
CA THR A 56 -3.35 -8.75 -8.99
C THR A 56 -4.80 -8.89 -8.50
N ASP A 57 -5.03 -9.83 -7.59
CA ASP A 57 -6.32 -10.08 -6.98
C ASP A 57 -6.22 -10.12 -5.46
N THR A 58 -7.38 -10.16 -4.80
CA THR A 58 -7.46 -10.21 -3.33
C THR A 58 -6.78 -11.45 -2.76
N THR A 59 -6.85 -12.59 -3.45
CA THR A 59 -6.30 -13.86 -2.97
C THR A 59 -4.79 -13.78 -2.87
N THR A 60 -4.16 -13.33 -3.95
CA THR A 60 -2.71 -13.13 -4.08
C THR A 60 -2.20 -12.06 -3.10
N PHE A 61 -2.97 -10.98 -2.95
CA PHE A 61 -2.67 -9.93 -1.96
C PHE A 61 -2.68 -10.48 -0.53
N PHE A 62 -3.72 -11.23 -0.13
CA PHE A 62 -3.81 -11.78 1.22
C PHE A 62 -2.81 -12.90 1.47
N ALA A 63 -2.50 -13.74 0.48
CA ALA A 63 -1.44 -14.74 0.58
C ALA A 63 -0.08 -14.09 0.84
N THR A 64 0.23 -13.00 0.12
CA THR A 64 1.47 -12.23 0.36
C THR A 64 1.47 -11.60 1.75
N ALA A 65 0.33 -11.07 2.20
CA ALA A 65 0.20 -10.51 3.54
C ALA A 65 0.41 -11.55 4.65
N GLU A 66 -0.04 -12.79 4.44
CA GLU A 66 0.20 -13.90 5.37
C GLU A 66 1.68 -14.26 5.45
N THR A 67 2.37 -14.35 4.31
CA THR A 67 3.83 -14.54 4.26
C THR A 67 4.57 -13.43 5.00
N TYR A 68 4.17 -12.17 4.81
CA TYR A 68 4.72 -11.04 5.55
C TYR A 68 4.46 -11.21 7.05
N ALA A 69 3.24 -11.55 7.47
CA ALA A 69 2.87 -11.69 8.89
C ALA A 69 3.69 -12.74 9.64
N GLN A 70 4.23 -13.75 8.93
CA GLN A 70 5.08 -14.78 9.50
C GLN A 70 6.55 -14.33 9.64
N ASP A 71 6.96 -13.26 8.96
CA ASP A 71 8.31 -12.70 8.99
C ASP A 71 8.32 -11.35 9.72
N ARG A 72 8.91 -11.35 10.92
CA ARG A 72 8.99 -10.17 11.78
C ARG A 72 9.75 -9.00 11.14
N GLU A 73 10.82 -9.27 10.40
CA GLU A 73 11.63 -8.22 9.78
C GLU A 73 10.87 -7.59 8.61
N LYS A 74 10.21 -8.42 7.78
CA LYS A 74 9.34 -7.93 6.71
C LYS A 74 8.17 -7.12 7.25
N MET A 75 7.50 -7.56 8.32
CA MET A 75 6.44 -6.77 8.96
C MET A 75 6.93 -5.42 9.48
N GLN A 76 8.10 -5.39 10.14
CA GLN A 76 8.65 -4.13 10.63
C GLN A 76 8.93 -3.17 9.47
N ARG A 77 9.56 -3.66 8.39
CA ARG A 77 9.81 -2.88 7.19
C ARG A 77 8.52 -2.36 6.55
N LEU A 78 7.50 -3.22 6.45
CA LEU A 78 6.19 -2.88 5.92
C LEU A 78 5.53 -1.73 6.70
N TYR A 79 5.55 -1.81 8.03
CA TYR A 79 5.02 -0.74 8.88
C TYR A 79 5.82 0.55 8.76
N SER A 80 7.16 0.49 8.76
CA SER A 80 8.00 1.69 8.58
C SER A 80 7.70 2.39 7.27
N LYS A 81 7.60 1.65 6.16
CA LYS A 81 7.24 2.23 4.84
C LYS A 81 5.82 2.80 4.81
N THR A 82 4.89 2.11 5.45
CA THR A 82 3.49 2.56 5.55
C THR A 82 3.40 3.89 6.30
N ILE A 83 4.06 4.01 7.46
CA ILE A 83 4.13 5.25 8.24
C ILE A 83 4.73 6.38 7.41
N GLU A 84 5.90 6.16 6.82
CA GLU A 84 6.60 7.18 6.03
C GLU A 84 5.74 7.67 4.85
N ARG A 85 4.91 6.79 4.28
CA ARG A 85 3.94 7.15 3.25
C ARG A 85 2.79 8.00 3.79
N PHE A 86 2.20 7.62 4.92
CA PHE A 86 1.15 8.41 5.56
C PHE A 86 1.65 9.80 5.96
N GLU A 87 2.88 9.91 6.45
CA GLU A 87 3.53 11.19 6.75
C GLU A 87 3.71 12.06 5.51
N LYS A 88 4.08 11.49 4.36
CA LYS A 88 4.16 12.23 3.08
C LYS A 88 2.79 12.75 2.63
N LEU A 89 1.74 11.93 2.80
CA LEU A 89 0.37 12.29 2.45
C LEU A 89 -0.23 13.34 3.40
N SER A 90 0.06 13.26 4.70
CA SER A 90 -0.43 14.21 5.70
C SER A 90 0.37 15.53 5.73
N GLY A 91 1.69 15.46 5.60
CA GLY A 91 2.60 16.61 5.64
C GLY A 91 2.54 17.50 4.39
N SER A 92 2.03 17.00 3.26
CA SER A 92 1.82 17.82 2.07
C SER A 92 0.71 18.88 2.25
N ASN A 93 -0.16 18.74 3.26
CA ASN A 93 -1.21 19.73 3.54
C ASN A 93 -0.74 20.92 4.40
N ASP A 94 0.40 20.85 5.07
CA ASP A 94 0.91 21.96 5.92
C ASP A 94 1.57 23.08 5.10
N SER A 95 1.98 22.80 3.86
CA SER A 95 2.61 23.79 2.98
C SER A 95 1.62 24.78 2.34
N LEU A 96 0.30 24.56 2.47
CA LEU A 96 -0.74 25.44 1.93
C LEU A 96 -1.35 26.42 2.95
N GLN A 97 -0.99 26.35 4.23
CA GLN A 97 -1.44 27.34 5.23
C GLN A 97 -0.49 28.54 5.39
N ASN A 98 0.74 28.48 4.86
CA ASN A 98 1.75 29.54 5.05
C ASN A 98 1.73 30.65 3.97
N THR A 99 0.74 30.69 3.08
CA THR A 99 0.61 31.75 2.04
C THR A 99 -0.65 32.61 2.20
N ARG A 100 -1.41 32.45 3.29
CA ARG A 100 -2.67 33.18 3.52
C ARG A 100 -2.57 34.34 4.51
N ASP A 101 -1.35 34.82 4.81
CA ASP A 101 -1.13 35.89 5.78
C ASP A 101 -0.23 37.04 5.25
N ILE A 102 -0.41 37.42 3.98
CA ILE A 102 0.14 38.67 3.44
C ILE A 102 -0.96 39.39 2.67
N GLY A 103 -1.91 39.95 3.42
CA GLY A 103 -3.03 40.71 2.90
C GLY A 103 -3.47 41.79 3.86
N THR A 104 -2.53 42.52 4.46
CA THR A 104 -2.86 43.76 5.18
C THR A 104 -3.06 44.89 4.18
N HIS A 105 -4.35 45.19 3.97
CA HIS A 105 -4.89 46.44 3.42
C HIS A 105 -4.09 47.68 3.90
N PRO A 106 -3.56 48.52 2.99
CA PRO A 106 -3.42 49.94 3.28
C PRO A 106 -4.78 50.59 3.10
N GLU A 107 -5.25 51.24 4.16
CA GLU A 107 -6.46 52.05 4.16
C GLU A 107 -6.27 53.27 3.25
N ASP A 108 -7.17 53.44 2.29
CA ASP A 108 -7.44 54.70 1.61
C ASP A 108 -8.74 55.29 2.18
N TYR A 109 -8.68 56.60 2.47
CA TYR A 109 -9.69 57.58 2.94
C TYR A 109 -9.76 57.90 4.43
#